data_AF-A0A6V7XNR8-F1
#
_entry.id   AF-A0A6V7XNR8-F1
#
_cell.length_a   1.000
_cell.length_b   1.000
_cell.length_c   1.000
_cell.angle_alpha   90.00
_cell.angle_beta   90.00
_cell.angle_gamma   90.00
#
_symmetry.space_group_name_H-M   'P 1'
#
loop_
_entity.id
_entity.type
_entity.pdbx_description
1 polymer ?
#
loop_
_entity_poly.entity_id
_entity_poly.type
_entity_poly.pdbx_seq_one_letter_code
_entity_poly.pdbx_strand_id
1 'polypeptide(L)'
;MAIVAIADPGQNILVPRPGFPLYSTLCQPNGIESRQYRLEMDDKGLIDLAHLESLIDSQTRAIIVNNPSNPTGVVLPKEHLEQILELAQKYKTSSNHC
;
A
#
# COMPACT_ATOMS: atom_id res chain seq x y z
N MET A 1 4.93 8.15 -14.78
CA MET A 1 5.59 7.49 -13.63
C MET A 1 5.01 8.06 -12.35
N ALA A 2 4.04 7.38 -11.71
CA ALA A 2 3.33 7.95 -10.55
C ALA A 2 4.14 7.83 -9.23
N ILE A 3 4.79 6.68 -9.00
CA ILE A 3 5.58 6.41 -7.77
C ILE A 3 6.64 7.49 -7.52
N VAL A 4 7.47 7.79 -8.53
CA VAL A 4 8.54 8.79 -8.43
C VAL A 4 8.04 10.24 -8.40
N ALA A 5 6.76 10.46 -8.71
CA ALA A 5 6.15 11.79 -8.67
C ALA A 5 5.55 12.11 -7.30
N ILE A 6 5.30 11.10 -6.46
CA ILE A 6 4.62 11.24 -5.16
C ILE A 6 5.51 10.91 -3.96
N ALA A 7 6.72 10.39 -4.20
CA ALA A 7 7.64 9.99 -3.14
C ALA A 7 9.10 10.34 -3.49
N ASP A 8 9.82 10.82 -2.48
CA ASP A 8 11.24 11.16 -2.51
C ASP A 8 12.12 10.02 -1.95
N PRO A 9 13.44 10.03 -2.20
CA PRO A 9 14.37 9.13 -1.52
C PRO A 9 14.23 9.20 0.01
N GLY A 10 14.19 8.04 0.68
CA GLY A 10 13.99 7.92 2.13
C GLY A 10 12.52 7.93 2.58
N GLN A 11 11.56 8.07 1.66
CA GLN A 11 10.14 7.86 1.93
C GLN A 11 9.72 6.44 1.58
N ASN A 12 8.54 6.02 2.04
CA ASN A 12 8.04 4.67 1.81
C ASN A 12 6.68 4.63 1.10
N ILE A 13 6.48 3.54 0.36
CA ILE A 13 5.21 3.18 -0.28
C ILE A 13 4.82 1.79 0.17
N LEU A 14 3.56 1.61 0.56
CA LEU A 14 3.03 0.32 0.98
C LEU A 14 2.56 -0.46 -0.26
N VAL A 15 3.04 -1.69 -0.43
CA VAL A 15 2.80 -2.57 -1.59
C VAL A 15 2.32 -3.95 -1.15
N PRO A 16 1.48 -4.65 -1.95
CA PRO A 16 0.97 -5.97 -1.56
C PRO A 16 2.03 -7.07 -1.61
N ARG A 17 1.92 -8.05 -0.70
CA ARG A 17 2.64 -9.32 -0.73
C ARG A 17 1.66 -10.49 -0.47
N PRO A 18 1.52 -11.45 -1.40
CA PRO A 18 2.08 -11.46 -2.76
C PRO A 18 1.50 -10.34 -3.63
N GLY A 19 2.27 -9.84 -4.59
CA GLY A 19 1.85 -8.71 -5.44
C GLY A 19 2.71 -8.55 -6.69
N PHE A 20 2.23 -7.75 -7.65
CA PHE A 20 2.94 -7.52 -8.91
C PHE A 20 4.32 -6.87 -8.67
N PRO A 21 5.45 -7.50 -9.09
CA PRO A 21 6.80 -7.07 -8.70
C PRO A 21 7.20 -5.66 -9.13
N LEU A 22 6.56 -5.13 -10.18
CA LEU A 22 6.91 -3.84 -10.79
C LEU A 22 6.90 -2.68 -9.77
N TYR A 23 6.02 -2.72 -8.76
CA TYR A 23 5.97 -1.68 -7.75
C TYR A 23 7.29 -1.54 -6.98
N SER A 24 7.83 -2.66 -6.47
CA SER A 24 9.12 -2.66 -5.80
C SER A 24 10.28 -2.32 -6.75
N THR A 25 10.21 -2.78 -8.01
CA THR A 25 11.22 -2.45 -9.04
C THR A 25 11.27 -0.95 -9.35
N LEU A 26 10.15 -0.24 -9.25
CA LEU A 26 10.12 1.22 -9.44
C LEU A 26 10.59 1.99 -8.20
N CYS A 27 10.40 1.45 -7.00
CA CYS A 27 10.82 2.10 -5.75
C CYS A 27 12.35 2.04 -5.55
N GLN A 28 12.96 0.85 -5.67
CA GLN A 28 14.36 0.62 -5.31
C GLN A 28 15.37 1.57 -5.97
N PRO A 29 15.36 1.78 -7.30
CA PRO A 29 16.33 2.66 -7.97
C PRO A 29 16.20 4.13 -7.57
N ASN A 30 15.06 4.54 -7.01
CA ASN A 30 14.77 5.91 -6.62
C ASN A 30 14.98 6.15 -5.11
N GLY A 31 15.56 5.18 -4.38
CA GLY A 31 15.76 5.29 -2.94
C GLY A 31 14.46 5.30 -2.13
N ILE A 32 13.35 4.87 -2.72
CA ILE A 32 12.05 4.76 -2.06
C ILE A 32 11.95 3.36 -1.44
N GLU A 33 11.56 3.28 -0.17
CA GLU A 33 11.35 2.02 0.53
C GLU A 33 10.00 1.40 0.11
N SER A 34 10.00 0.18 -0.42
CA SER A 34 8.75 -0.57 -0.64
C SER A 34 8.45 -1.44 0.57
N ARG A 35 7.48 -1.02 1.41
CA ARG A 35 7.04 -1.80 2.58
C ARG A 35 5.90 -2.73 2.19
N GLN A 36 6.04 -4.00 2.53
CA GLN A 36 5.14 -5.05 2.05
C GLN A 36 4.05 -5.35 3.07
N TYR A 37 2.80 -5.02 2.76
CA TYR A 37 1.64 -5.46 3.55
C TYR A 37 1.20 -6.86 3.12
N ARG A 38 0.54 -7.58 4.03
CA ARG A 38 0.16 -8.98 3.83
C ARG A 38 -1.24 -9.07 3.25
N LEU A 39 -1.44 -10.10 2.44
CA LEU A 39 -2.76 -10.62 2.11
C LEU A 39 -3.03 -11.85 2.98
N GLU A 40 -4.24 -11.95 3.53
CA GLU A 40 -4.73 -13.10 4.29
C GLU A 40 -5.06 -14.24 3.32
N MET A 41 -4.02 -14.93 2.85
CA MET A 41 -4.12 -15.98 1.82
C MET A 41 -4.86 -17.24 2.31
N ASP A 42 -4.91 -17.47 3.63
CA ASP A 42 -5.66 -18.57 4.24
C ASP A 42 -7.16 -18.26 4.37
N ASP A 43 -7.55 -17.01 4.10
CA ASP A 43 -8.95 -16.55 4.00
C ASP A 43 -9.23 -16.09 2.55
N LYS A 44 -10.25 -15.25 2.33
CA LYS A 44 -10.66 -14.66 1.05
C LYS A 44 -9.56 -13.90 0.27
N GLY A 45 -8.30 -13.92 0.71
CA GLY A 45 -7.17 -13.23 0.07
C GLY A 45 -7.23 -11.71 0.21
N LEU A 46 -7.93 -11.24 1.25
CA LEU A 46 -8.11 -9.82 1.54
C LEU A 46 -6.83 -9.22 2.15
N ILE A 47 -6.76 -7.90 2.18
CA ILE A 47 -5.64 -7.19 2.80
C ILE A 47 -5.77 -7.29 4.33
N ASP A 48 -4.68 -7.70 5.00
CA ASP A 48 -4.54 -7.62 6.47
C ASP A 48 -4.47 -6.14 6.87
N LEU A 49 -5.63 -5.56 7.23
CA LEU A 49 -5.76 -4.13 7.55
C LEU A 49 -4.95 -3.75 8.80
N ALA A 50 -4.83 -4.64 9.77
CA ALA A 50 -4.06 -4.39 10.98
C ALA A 50 -2.56 -4.31 10.67
N HIS A 51 -2.05 -5.23 9.84
CA HIS A 51 -0.68 -5.16 9.37
C HIS A 51 -0.44 -3.97 8.45
N LEU A 52 -1.38 -3.67 7.54
CA LEU A 52 -1.30 -2.48 6.70
C LEU A 52 -1.17 -1.21 7.55
N GLU A 53 -2.01 -1.04 8.57
CA GLU A 53 -1.96 0.10 9.49
C GLU A 53 -0.64 0.17 10.27
N SER A 54 -0.12 -0.98 10.71
CA SER A 54 1.16 -1.05 11.45
C SER A 54 2.38 -0.58 10.66
N LEU A 55 2.30 -0.55 9.33
CA LEU A 55 3.39 -0.14 8.44
C LEU A 55 3.38 1.37 8.13
N ILE A 56 2.29 2.07 8.45
CA ILE A 56 2.12 3.49 8.15
C ILE A 56 2.93 4.33 9.15
N ASP A 57 3.75 5.24 8.64
CA ASP A 57 4.45 6.27 9.42
C ASP A 57 4.39 7.65 8.73
N SER A 58 5.11 8.64 9.29
CA SER A 58 5.16 10.00 8.73
C SER A 58 5.83 10.09 7.36
N GLN A 59 6.56 9.04 6.95
CA GLN A 59 7.26 8.95 5.67
C GLN A 59 6.46 8.15 4.63
N THR A 60 5.31 7.59 4.99
CA THR A 60 4.43 6.86 4.06
C THR A 60 3.73 7.82 3.11
N ARG A 61 3.89 7.61 1.80
CA ARG A 61 3.31 8.48 0.76
C ARG A 61 2.14 7.87 0.01
N ALA A 62 2.08 6.55 -0.08
CA ALA A 62 1.01 5.89 -0.79
C ALA A 62 0.79 4.45 -0.31
N ILE A 63 -0.44 3.99 -0.50
CA ILE A 63 -0.84 2.59 -0.41
C ILE A 63 -1.19 2.16 -1.84
N ILE A 64 -0.47 1.19 -2.39
CA ILE A 64 -0.80 0.60 -3.68
C ILE A 64 -1.81 -0.51 -3.45
N VAL A 65 -2.99 -0.40 -4.05
CA VAL A 65 -4.01 -1.44 -4.08
C VAL A 65 -4.13 -1.95 -5.51
N ASN A 66 -3.97 -3.25 -5.71
CA ASN A 66 -4.15 -3.89 -7.02
C ASN A 66 -5.44 -4.72 -7.00
N ASN A 67 -6.46 -4.27 -7.75
CA ASN A 67 -7.78 -4.88 -7.79
C ASN A 67 -8.33 -4.85 -9.24
N PRO A 68 -8.68 -5.99 -9.88
CA PRO A 68 -8.40 -7.36 -9.42
C PRO A 68 -6.90 -7.60 -9.18
N SER A 69 -6.58 -8.42 -8.19
CA SER A 69 -5.21 -8.62 -7.73
C SER A 69 -4.44 -9.59 -8.64
N ASN A 70 -3.23 -9.20 -9.03
CA ASN A 70 -2.22 -10.01 -9.67
C ASN A 70 -1.09 -10.24 -8.65
N PRO A 71 -0.75 -11.49 -8.28
CA PRO A 71 -1.04 -12.75 -8.98
C PRO A 71 -2.24 -13.56 -8.46
N THR A 72 -2.96 -13.08 -7.45
CA THR A 72 -3.92 -13.93 -6.69
C THR A 72 -5.27 -14.11 -7.36
N GLY A 73 -5.64 -13.25 -8.32
CA GLY A 73 -6.96 -13.22 -8.96
C GLY A 73 -8.09 -12.68 -8.07
N VAL A 74 -7.78 -12.29 -6.83
CA VAL A 74 -8.79 -11.84 -5.85
C VAL A 74 -9.38 -10.50 -6.27
N VAL A 75 -10.71 -10.39 -6.14
CA VAL A 75 -11.44 -9.13 -6.29
C VAL A 75 -11.87 -8.66 -4.91
N LEU A 76 -11.43 -7.46 -4.52
CA LEU A 76 -11.78 -6.88 -3.23
C LEU A 76 -13.25 -6.45 -3.22
N PRO A 77 -14.05 -6.87 -2.21
CA PRO A 77 -15.41 -6.37 -2.00
C PRO A 77 -15.42 -4.85 -1.79
N LYS A 78 -16.55 -4.22 -2.09
CA LYS A 78 -16.73 -2.78 -1.94
C LYS A 78 -16.49 -2.33 -0.49
N GLU A 79 -17.01 -3.08 0.46
CA GLU A 79 -16.91 -2.79 1.89
C GLU A 79 -15.43 -2.83 2.36
N HIS A 80 -14.63 -3.74 1.79
CA HIS A 80 -13.19 -3.84 2.08
C HIS A 80 -12.42 -2.65 1.49
N LEU A 81 -12.82 -2.19 0.30
CA LEU A 81 -12.25 -0.97 -0.30
C LEU A 81 -12.59 0.28 0.52
N GLU A 82 -13.81 0.36 1.05
CA GLU A 82 -14.22 1.46 1.94
C GLU A 82 -13.37 1.50 3.22
N GLN A 83 -13.08 0.35 3.84
CA GLN A 83 -12.18 0.27 5.00
C GLN A 83 -10.75 0.75 4.68
N ILE A 84 -10.22 0.41 3.51
CA ILE A 84 -8.90 0.89 3.07
C ILE A 84 -8.90 2.41 2.88
N LEU A 85 -9.99 2.95 2.30
CA LEU A 85 -10.14 4.40 2.12
C LEU A 85 -10.27 5.14 3.45
N GLU A 86 -11.02 4.60 4.41
CA GLU A 86 -11.13 5.14 5.77
C GLU A 86 -9.76 5.18 6.46
N LEU A 87 -8.99 4.09 6.36
CA LEU A 87 -7.63 4.04 6.89
C LEU A 87 -6.73 5.09 6.22
N ALA A 88 -6.72 5.17 4.89
CA ALA A 88 -5.95 6.17 4.17
C ALA A 88 -6.34 7.61 4.56
N GLN A 89 -7.64 7.88 4.74
CA GLN A 89 -8.15 9.18 5.13
C GLN A 89 -7.79 9.57 6.57
N LYS A 90 -7.75 8.60 7.49
CA LYS A 90 -7.30 8.79 8.88
C LYS A 90 -5.87 9.35 8.91
N TYR A 91 -4.96 8.76 8.13
CA TYR A 91 -3.54 9.16 8.14
C TYR A 91 -3.20 10.32 7.21
N LYS A 92 -4.02 10.59 6.18
CA LYS A 92 -3.88 11.78 5.33
C LYS A 92 -3.95 13.08 6.14
N THR A 93 -4.85 13.14 7.11
CA THR A 93 -5.06 14.35 7.93
C THR A 93 -3.89 14.60 8.89
N SER A 94 -3.16 13.55 9.30
CA SER A 94 -2.01 13.64 10.20
C SER A 94 -0.72 14.14 9.54
N SER A 95 -0.66 14.22 8.21
CA SER A 95 0.51 14.72 7.45
C SER A 95 0.40 16.20 7.04
N ASN A 96 -0.59 16.95 7.52
CA ASN A 96 -0.70 18.37 7.22
C ASN A 96 0.14 19.22 8.20
N HIS A 97 1.25 19.74 7.68
CA HIS A 97 1.99 20.94 8.14
C HIS A 97 2.57 20.95 9.56
N CYS A 98 3.88 20.71 9.65
CA CYS A 98 4.83 21.54 10.40
C CYS A 98 6.07 21.73 9.53
#